data_AF-A0A3B9A7G8-F1
#
_entry.id   AF-A0A3B9A7G8-F1
#
_cell.length_a   1.000
_cell.length_b   1.000
_cell.length_c   1.000
_cell.angle_alpha   90.00
_cell.angle_beta   90.00
_cell.angle_gamma   90.00
#
_symmetry.space_group_name_H-M   'P 1'
#
loop_
_entity.id
_entity.type
_entity.pdbx_description
1 polymer ?
#
loop_
_entity_poly.entity_id
_entity_poly.type
_entity_poly.pdbx_seq_one_letter_code
_entity_poly.pdbx_strand_id
1 'polypeptide(L)' 'VMDALKSDPVTAEIPIIVITAKELSAGEKERLRGHIQTLMQKGDFMSEDLLDEVRAFLK' A
#
# COMPACT_ATOMS: atom_id res chain seq x y z
N VAL A 1 2.71 -6.00 -12.24
CA VAL A 1 3.89 -5.72 -11.38
C VAL A 1 3.65 -6.21 -9.97
N MET A 2 2.60 -5.76 -9.28
CA MET A 2 2.31 -6.24 -7.91
C MET A 2 2.08 -7.75 -7.82
N ASP A 3 1.38 -8.33 -8.80
CA ASP A 3 1.23 -9.79 -8.90
C ASP A 3 2.56 -10.51 -9.01
N ALA A 4 3.54 -9.91 -9.70
CA ALA A 4 4.88 -10.47 -9.83
C ALA A 4 5.62 -10.44 -8.49
N LEU A 5 5.50 -9.35 -7.72
CA LEU A 5 6.08 -9.24 -6.37
C LEU A 5 5.46 -10.24 -5.38
N LYS A 6 4.17 -10.57 -5.53
CA LYS A 6 3.52 -11.60 -4.71
C LYS A 6 3.76 -13.03 -5.18
N SER A 7 4.12 -13.22 -6.45
CA SER A 7 4.38 -14.55 -7.01
C SER A 7 5.75 -15.12 -6.64
N ASP A 8 6.71 -14.27 -6.25
CA ASP A 8 8.03 -14.69 -5.81
C ASP A 8 8.03 -14.87 -4.28
N PRO A 9 8.31 -16.08 -3.75
CA PRO A 9 8.35 -16.33 -2.31
C PRO A 9 9.32 -15.42 -1.55
N VAL A 10 10.38 -14.92 -2.20
CA VAL A 10 11.36 -14.00 -1.59
C VAL A 10 10.78 -12.61 -1.36
N THR A 11 9.85 -12.16 -2.21
CA THR A 11 9.25 -10.82 -2.13
C THR A 11 7.80 -10.80 -1.69
N ALA A 12 7.16 -11.97 -1.58
CA ALA A 12 5.74 -12.10 -1.26
C ALA A 12 5.38 -11.60 0.14
N GLU A 13 6.32 -11.68 1.09
CA GLU A 13 6.12 -11.22 2.47
C GLU A 13 6.39 -9.72 2.66
N ILE A 14 6.92 -9.03 1.63
CA ILE A 14 7.27 -7.61 1.75
C ILE A 14 5.99 -6.77 1.80
N PRO A 15 5.81 -5.93 2.84
CA PRO A 15 4.66 -5.04 2.93
C PRO A 15 4.70 -3.98 1.82
N ILE A 16 3.56 -3.78 1.12
CA ILE A 16 3.44 -2.79 0.03
C ILE A 16 2.48 -1.68 0.47
N ILE A 17 3.00 -0.44 0.47
CA ILE A 17 2.26 0.79 0.74
C ILE A 17 2.16 1.60 -0.55
N VAL A 18 0.94 1.97 -0.95
CA VAL A 18 0.71 2.76 -2.17
C VAL A 18 0.23 4.15 -1.80
N ILE A 19 1.01 5.16 -2.20
CA ILE A 19 0.69 6.58 -2.03
C ILE A 19 0.43 7.17 -3.41
N THR A 20 -0.76 7.73 -3.62
CA THR A 20 -1.10 8.34 -4.92
C THR A 20 -1.95 9.59 -4.74
N ALA A 21 -1.71 10.58 -5.62
CA ALA A 21 -2.59 11.74 -5.76
C ALA A 21 -3.75 11.48 -6.73
N LYS A 22 -3.74 10.33 -7.42
CA LYS A 22 -4.82 9.91 -8.30
C LYS A 22 -5.99 9.41 -7.46
N GLU A 23 -7.19 9.91 -7.73
CA GLU A 23 -8.40 9.26 -7.23
C GLU A 23 -8.54 7.88 -7.87
N LEU A 24 -8.52 6.85 -7.02
CA LEU A 24 -8.70 5.49 -7.48
C LEU A 24 -10.19 5.18 -7.52
N SER A 25 -10.62 4.66 -8.66
CA SER A 25 -11.96 4.12 -8.84
C SER A 25 -12.19 2.92 -7.90
N ALA A 26 -13.46 2.59 -7.66
CA ALA A 26 -13.82 1.43 -6.84
C ALA A 26 -13.18 0.13 -7.36
N GLY A 27 -13.12 -0.07 -8.69
CA GLY A 27 -12.48 -1.24 -9.31
C GLY A 27 -10.96 -1.28 -9.08
N GLU A 28 -10.29 -0.13 -9.11
CA GLU A 28 -8.86 -0.05 -8.77
C GLU A 28 -8.62 -0.35 -7.28
N LYS A 29 -9.48 0.18 -6.40
CA LYS A 29 -9.43 -0.13 -4.95
C LYS A 29 -9.65 -1.62 -4.68
N GLU A 30 -10.60 -2.24 -5.36
CA GLU A 30 -10.88 -3.68 -5.25
C GLU A 30 -9.71 -4.53 -5.75
N ARG A 31 -9.04 -4.11 -6.84
CA ARG A 31 -7.88 -4.82 -7.37
C ARG A 31 -6.64 -4.67 -6.50
N LEU A 32 -6.56 -3.58 -5.73
CA LEU A 32 -5.50 -3.36 -4.75
C LEU A 32 -5.79 -4.06 -3.42
N ARG A 33 -7.07 -4.26 -3.07
CA ARG A 33 -7.48 -5.07 -1.92
C ARG A 33 -6.85 -6.46 -2.01
N GLY A 34 -6.17 -6.86 -0.93
CA GLY A 34 -5.45 -8.13 -0.86
C GLY A 34 -4.04 -8.10 -1.44
N HIS A 35 -3.63 -7.03 -2.16
CA HIS A 35 -2.27 -6.86 -2.69
C HIS A 35 -1.45 -5.78 -1.96
N ILE A 36 -2.10 -4.84 -1.28
CA ILE A 36 -1.45 -3.79 -0.47
C ILE A 36 -1.97 -3.81 0.95
N GLN A 37 -1.13 -3.37 1.88
CA GLN A 37 -1.54 -3.14 3.26
C GLN A 37 -2.27 -1.81 3.42
N THR A 38 -1.81 -0.77 2.73
CA THR A 38 -2.32 0.59 2.95
C THR A 38 -2.40 1.38 1.65
N LEU A 39 -3.52 2.07 1.44
CA LEU A 39 -3.76 2.98 0.32
C LEU A 39 -4.01 4.39 0.84
N MET A 40 -3.14 5.34 0.49
CA MET A 40 -3.24 6.73 0.93
C MET A 40 -3.49 7.68 -0.25
N GLN A 41 -4.46 8.58 -0.11
CA GLN A 41 -4.79 9.63 -1.08
C GLN A 41 -4.22 10.98 -0.64
N LYS A 42 -3.67 11.74 -1.60
CA LYS A 42 -3.07 13.05 -1.33
C LYS A 42 -4.13 14.13 -1.08
N GLY A 43 -4.32 14.47 0.19
CA GLY A 43 -5.12 15.60 0.65
C GLY A 43 -4.75 15.97 2.08
N ASP A 44 -4.72 14.97 2.98
CA ASP A 44 -4.56 15.17 4.43
C ASP A 44 -3.57 14.21 5.10
N PHE A 45 -2.56 13.67 4.39
CA PHE A 45 -1.51 12.93 5.09
C PHE A 45 -0.56 13.94 5.76
N MET A 46 -0.60 13.99 7.09
CA MET A 46 0.53 14.54 7.84
C MET A 46 1.66 13.51 7.73
N SER A 47 2.90 13.95 7.58
CA SER A 47 4.05 13.04 7.46
C SER A 47 4.16 12.06 8.64
N GLU A 48 3.49 12.40 9.76
CA GLU A 48 3.34 11.59 10.96
C GLU A 48 2.50 10.32 10.74
N ASP A 49 1.40 10.37 9.99
CA ASP A 49 0.52 9.21 9.75
C ASP A 49 1.25 8.11 8.97
N LEU A 50 2.03 8.51 7.95
CA LEU A 50 2.87 7.59 7.19
C LEU A 50 3.97 6.98 8.08
N LEU A 51 4.58 7.79 8.94
CA LEU A 51 5.62 7.34 9.85
C LEU A 51 5.09 6.31 10.84
N ASP A 52 3.90 6.52 11.39
CA ASP A 52 3.28 5.59 12.32
C ASP A 52 2.86 4.29 11.63
N GLU A 53 2.35 4.37 10.40
CA GLU A 53 2.04 3.19 9.59
C GLU A 53 3.29 2.35 9.29
N VAL A 54 4.39 3.00 8.89
CA VAL A 54 5.68 2.31 8.67
C VAL A 54 6.19 1.68 9.97
N ARG A 55 6.08 2.37 11.12
CA ARG A 55 6.47 1.84 12.43
C ARG A 55 5.63 0.64 12.85
N ALA A 56 4.33 0.61 12.51
CA ALA A 56 3.46 -0.52 12.82
C ALA A 56 3.91 -1.82 12.14
N PHE A 57 4.52 -1.73 10.95
CA PHE A 57 5.03 -2.88 10.19
C PHE A 57 6.46 -3.31 10.53
N LEU A 58 7.18 -2.54 11.36
CA LEU A 58 8.55 -2.85 11.81
C LEU A 58 8.61 -3.55 13.18
N LYS A 59 7.47 -3.84 13.80
CA LYS A 59 7.36 -4.60 15.06
C LYS A 59 7.03 -6.06 14.80
#